data_AF-A0A2H0X8S6-F1
#
_entry.id   AF-A0A2H0X8S6-F1
#
_cell.length_a   1.000
_cell.length_b   1.000
_cell.length_c   1.000
_cell.angle_alpha   90.00
_cell.angle_beta   90.00
_cell.angle_gamma   90.00
#
_symmetry.space_group_name_H-M   'P 1'
#
loop_
_entity.id
_entity.type
_entity.pdbx_description
1 polymer ?
#
loop_
_entity_poly.entity_id
_entity_poly.type
_entity_poly.pdbx_seq_one_letter_code
_entity_poly.pdbx_strand_id
1 'polypeptide(L)'
;MPKQFPQDITKPLAIPFSIGSFGLYALKIVARCQSGDSLGFRGGEDLRIEIDDLKFREIPPKDKPQYYNIPSAWNGTELKGLAKTIYFILPLNKGTHTLTFIPNKRARIESLETQPIKDLRNIVFELNEKAEDGDRRPWYTFALINLPLKSVSADVSVSWHFLDGDDVKLIIDNKVEENVGSRLWRHWIWSARPWNIFSGAKRELKTFAPNLAKDTHYIEFWADKSPIIHQIIFDLGDFVLKRIPTVEDPGWTGDFRDDTDQILLARLILGEMEGESNEAKLGVGFSVLNRLRKRNPSWGDTLKEVILKENQYDAFENEKTLKKVRNPLKNVAKSEWVGCYEIATAMLLGESKDPTDGATHFFSASAGSAFPSWATESAFKIKIGITSFYELNS
;
A
#
# COMPACT_ATOMS: atom_id res chain seq x y z
N MET A 1 4.14 0.82 -22.75
CA MET A 1 3.32 -0.41 -22.77
C MET A 1 4.10 -1.58 -23.35
N PRO A 2 3.97 -2.80 -22.82
CA PRO A 2 4.18 -4.00 -23.62
C PRO A 2 3.17 -3.99 -24.79
N LYS A 3 3.60 -4.32 -26.02
CA LYS A 3 2.82 -4.22 -27.27
C LYS A 3 1.53 -5.08 -27.34
N GLN A 4 1.07 -5.68 -26.24
CA GLN A 4 -0.04 -6.64 -26.19
C GLN A 4 -1.05 -6.36 -25.06
N PHE A 5 -1.25 -5.10 -24.69
CA PHE A 5 -2.28 -4.76 -23.71
C PHE A 5 -3.68 -4.85 -24.36
N PRO A 6 -4.61 -5.69 -23.87
CA PRO A 6 -5.98 -5.72 -24.39
C PRO A 6 -6.66 -4.38 -24.07
N GLN A 7 -7.02 -3.63 -25.11
CA GLN A 7 -7.68 -2.34 -24.94
C GLN A 7 -9.07 -2.48 -24.32
N ASP A 8 -9.77 -3.57 -24.59
CA ASP A 8 -11.11 -3.82 -24.06
C ASP A 8 -11.11 -5.14 -23.25
N ILE A 9 -11.55 -5.06 -22.00
CA ILE A 9 -11.62 -6.21 -21.08
C ILE A 9 -13.05 -6.45 -20.62
N THR A 10 -13.46 -7.72 -20.52
CA THR A 10 -14.79 -8.15 -20.03
C THR A 10 -14.72 -9.13 -18.87
N LYS A 11 -13.50 -9.51 -18.48
CA LYS A 11 -13.18 -10.40 -17.36
C LYS A 11 -12.01 -9.80 -16.58
N PRO A 12 -11.84 -10.18 -15.31
CA PRO A 12 -10.68 -9.76 -14.53
C PRO A 12 -9.36 -10.07 -15.24
N LEU A 13 -8.43 -9.11 -15.20
CA LEU A 13 -7.11 -9.19 -15.81
C LEU A 13 -6.06 -8.75 -14.79
N ALA A 14 -5.23 -9.69 -14.34
CA ALA A 14 -4.09 -9.42 -13.46
C ALA A 14 -2.82 -9.26 -14.29
N ILE A 15 -2.07 -8.20 -14.04
CA ILE A 15 -0.85 -7.86 -14.77
C ILE A 15 0.29 -7.65 -13.77
N PRO A 16 1.38 -8.42 -13.87
CA PRO A 16 2.55 -8.18 -13.03
C PRO A 16 3.31 -6.95 -13.53
N PHE A 17 3.85 -6.16 -12.60
CA PHE A 17 4.80 -5.10 -12.87
C PHE A 17 5.93 -5.15 -11.85
N SER A 18 7.11 -4.62 -12.20
CA SER A 18 8.30 -4.73 -11.35
C SER A 18 8.80 -3.36 -10.93
N ILE A 19 9.19 -3.26 -9.66
CA ILE A 19 9.74 -2.08 -9.03
C ILE A 19 11.21 -2.35 -8.67
N GLY A 20 12.11 -1.51 -9.19
CA GLY A 20 13.56 -1.70 -9.04
C GLY A 20 14.10 -1.33 -7.66
N SER A 21 13.44 -0.42 -6.96
CA SER A 21 13.82 0.05 -5.63
C SER A 21 12.60 0.50 -4.85
N PHE A 22 12.63 0.31 -3.52
CA PHE A 22 11.62 0.89 -2.64
C PHE A 22 11.49 2.41 -2.86
N GLY A 23 10.26 2.90 -2.85
CA GLY A 23 9.99 4.32 -3.01
C GLY A 23 8.51 4.63 -3.06
N LEU A 24 8.21 5.92 -3.21
CA LEU A 24 6.86 6.39 -3.52
C LEU A 24 6.67 6.35 -5.04
N TYR A 25 5.58 5.78 -5.52
CA TYR A 25 5.30 5.67 -6.95
C TYR A 25 3.91 6.23 -7.27
N ALA A 26 3.78 6.78 -8.46
CA ALA A 26 2.51 7.13 -9.09
C ALA A 26 2.22 6.13 -10.22
N LEU A 27 1.11 5.42 -10.13
CA LEU A 27 0.57 4.57 -11.19
C LEU A 27 -0.57 5.34 -11.86
N LYS A 28 -0.32 5.83 -13.07
CA LYS A 28 -1.30 6.53 -13.90
C LYS A 28 -2.04 5.52 -14.76
N ILE A 29 -3.36 5.50 -14.65
CA ILE A 29 -4.24 4.65 -15.46
C ILE A 29 -5.26 5.55 -16.13
N VAL A 30 -5.42 5.39 -17.45
CA VAL A 30 -6.47 6.04 -18.22
C VAL A 30 -7.41 4.97 -18.75
N ALA A 31 -8.70 5.12 -18.46
CA ALA A 31 -9.71 4.18 -18.92
C ALA A 31 -11.06 4.87 -19.18
N ARG A 32 -11.93 4.15 -19.89
CA ARG A 32 -13.28 4.55 -20.25
C ARG A 32 -14.26 3.43 -19.89
N CYS A 33 -15.45 3.83 -19.50
CA CYS A 33 -16.60 2.96 -19.29
C CYS A 33 -17.84 3.63 -19.87
N GLN A 34 -18.66 2.87 -20.58
CA GLN A 34 -19.91 3.36 -21.16
C GLN A 34 -21.04 3.42 -20.13
N SER A 35 -21.93 4.40 -20.29
CA SER A 35 -23.16 4.42 -19.52
C SER A 35 -24.04 3.22 -19.85
N GLY A 36 -24.97 2.90 -18.96
CA GLY A 36 -25.98 1.88 -19.21
C GLY A 36 -26.94 2.26 -20.34
N ASP A 37 -27.97 1.44 -20.52
CA ASP A 37 -29.11 1.80 -21.37
C ASP A 37 -29.73 3.14 -20.94
N SER A 38 -30.37 3.84 -21.87
CA SER A 38 -30.91 5.19 -21.70
C SER A 38 -31.97 5.34 -20.60
N LEU A 39 -32.44 4.22 -20.03
CA LEU A 39 -33.38 4.16 -18.91
C LEU A 39 -32.77 3.63 -17.60
N GLY A 40 -31.48 3.24 -17.59
CA GLY A 40 -30.75 2.78 -16.41
C GLY A 40 -31.08 1.37 -15.92
N PHE A 41 -31.93 0.62 -16.62
CA PHE A 41 -32.41 -0.71 -16.19
C PHE A 41 -31.33 -1.79 -16.20
N ARG A 42 -30.31 -1.67 -17.05
CA ARG A 42 -29.24 -2.68 -17.12
C ARG A 42 -27.99 -2.28 -16.35
N GLY A 43 -27.86 -1.06 -15.83
CA GLY A 43 -26.63 -0.55 -15.19
C GLY A 43 -25.49 -0.29 -16.19
N GLY A 44 -24.52 0.54 -15.83
CA GLY A 44 -23.37 0.90 -16.68
C GLY A 44 -22.30 -0.19 -16.81
N GLU A 45 -21.33 0.06 -17.67
CA GLU A 45 -20.00 -0.54 -17.57
C GLU A 45 -19.24 0.12 -16.42
N ASP A 46 -18.45 -0.62 -15.65
CA ASP A 46 -17.59 -0.02 -14.63
C ASP A 46 -16.24 -0.73 -14.59
N LEU A 47 -15.23 -0.06 -14.02
CA LEU A 47 -13.92 -0.65 -13.74
C LEU A 47 -13.49 -0.29 -12.34
N ARG A 48 -13.06 -1.30 -11.59
CA ARG A 48 -12.24 -1.12 -10.39
C ARG A 48 -10.87 -1.74 -10.61
N ILE A 49 -9.91 -1.32 -9.79
CA ILE A 49 -8.60 -1.96 -9.73
C ILE A 49 -8.24 -2.40 -8.32
N GLU A 50 -7.33 -3.36 -8.22
CA GLU A 50 -6.68 -3.80 -6.98
C GLU A 50 -5.16 -3.81 -7.21
N ILE A 51 -4.37 -3.42 -6.20
CA ILE A 51 -2.90 -3.42 -6.25
C ILE A 51 -2.40 -4.31 -5.13
N ASP A 52 -1.70 -5.41 -5.44
CA ASP A 52 -1.27 -6.43 -4.46
C ASP A 52 -2.43 -6.84 -3.52
N ASP A 53 -3.59 -7.12 -4.11
CA ASP A 53 -4.85 -7.47 -3.43
C ASP A 53 -5.44 -6.35 -2.54
N LEU A 54 -4.84 -5.16 -2.52
CA LEU A 54 -5.41 -3.99 -1.85
C LEU A 54 -6.69 -3.55 -2.55
N LYS A 55 -7.80 -3.60 -1.81
CA LYS A 55 -9.12 -3.17 -2.24
C LYS A 55 -9.42 -1.76 -1.76
N PHE A 56 -9.59 -0.85 -2.70
CA PHE A 56 -10.00 0.52 -2.43
C PHE A 56 -11.50 0.60 -2.15
N ARG A 57 -11.92 1.49 -1.26
CA ARG A 57 -13.32 1.65 -0.83
C ARG A 57 -13.68 3.10 -0.64
N GLU A 58 -14.97 3.39 -0.52
CA GLU A 58 -15.51 4.74 -0.32
C GLU A 58 -15.02 5.42 0.97
N ILE A 59 -14.97 6.75 0.93
CA ILE A 59 -14.67 7.62 2.08
C ILE A 59 -15.88 8.53 2.33
N PRO A 60 -16.44 8.58 3.56
CA PRO A 60 -16.12 7.70 4.68
C PRO A 60 -16.61 6.26 4.44
N PRO A 61 -16.00 5.24 5.09
CA PRO A 61 -16.45 3.86 5.03
C PRO A 61 -17.93 3.66 5.39
N LYS A 62 -18.66 2.87 4.59
CA LYS A 62 -20.03 2.41 4.85
C LYS A 62 -20.05 0.94 5.32
N ASP A 63 -21.14 0.50 5.94
CA ASP A 63 -21.28 -0.90 6.38
C ASP A 63 -21.18 -1.91 5.23
N LYS A 64 -21.72 -1.56 4.06
CA LYS A 64 -21.60 -2.33 2.81
C LYS A 64 -20.59 -1.65 1.88
N PRO A 65 -19.36 -2.17 1.79
CA PRO A 65 -18.32 -1.56 0.97
C PRO A 65 -18.75 -1.40 -0.50
N GLN A 66 -18.42 -0.25 -1.07
CA GLN A 66 -18.56 0.06 -2.48
C GLN A 66 -17.18 -0.02 -3.12
N TYR A 67 -17.11 -0.66 -4.29
CA TYR A 67 -15.84 -0.87 -4.99
C TYR A 67 -15.83 -0.29 -6.42
N TYR A 68 -17.01 -0.04 -6.99
CA TYR A 68 -17.18 0.51 -8.35
C TYR A 68 -17.68 1.96 -8.33
N ASN A 69 -18.36 2.35 -7.24
CA ASN A 69 -18.94 3.68 -7.06
C ASN A 69 -18.09 4.48 -6.07
N ILE A 70 -16.81 4.59 -6.39
CA ILE A 70 -15.81 5.26 -5.57
C ILE A 70 -14.90 6.13 -6.45
N PRO A 71 -14.27 7.17 -5.89
CA PRO A 71 -13.39 8.06 -6.66
C PRO A 71 -12.28 7.33 -7.42
N SER A 72 -11.71 6.28 -6.83
CA SER A 72 -10.63 5.47 -7.42
C SER A 72 -11.12 4.38 -8.40
N ALA A 73 -12.35 4.49 -8.91
CA ALA A 73 -12.93 3.62 -9.93
C ALA A 73 -13.43 4.42 -11.15
N TRP A 74 -13.74 3.72 -12.23
CA TRP A 74 -14.40 4.27 -13.42
C TRP A 74 -15.85 3.81 -13.42
N ASN A 75 -16.76 4.74 -13.16
CA ASN A 75 -18.19 4.49 -13.22
C ASN A 75 -18.74 4.94 -14.57
N GLY A 76 -19.27 4.03 -15.38
CA GLY A 76 -19.72 4.36 -16.73
C GLY A 76 -20.92 5.30 -16.78
N THR A 77 -21.74 5.35 -15.73
CA THR A 77 -22.88 6.27 -15.62
C THR A 77 -22.40 7.71 -15.48
N GLU A 78 -21.35 7.93 -14.69
CA GLU A 78 -20.71 9.25 -14.52
C GLU A 78 -19.87 9.63 -15.74
N LEU A 79 -19.17 8.66 -16.34
CA LEU A 79 -18.23 8.92 -17.42
C LEU A 79 -18.88 9.05 -18.79
N LYS A 80 -19.98 8.33 -19.05
CA LYS A 80 -20.69 8.33 -20.35
C LYS A 80 -19.74 8.10 -21.54
N GLY A 81 -18.77 7.21 -21.38
CA GLY A 81 -17.77 6.88 -22.40
C GLY A 81 -16.56 7.82 -22.49
N LEU A 82 -16.52 8.91 -21.72
CA LEU A 82 -15.37 9.82 -21.65
C LEU A 82 -14.25 9.25 -20.78
N ALA A 83 -13.01 9.65 -21.04
CA ALA A 83 -11.84 9.16 -20.31
C ALA A 83 -11.75 9.80 -18.92
N LYS A 84 -11.42 8.97 -17.94
CA LYS A 84 -10.96 9.39 -16.62
C LYS A 84 -9.55 8.88 -16.40
N THR A 85 -8.72 9.75 -15.82
CA THR A 85 -7.36 9.40 -15.41
C THR A 85 -7.32 9.25 -13.91
N ILE A 86 -6.76 8.14 -13.42
CA ILE A 86 -6.54 7.93 -11.99
C ILE A 86 -5.05 7.73 -11.74
N TYR A 87 -4.51 8.48 -10.80
CA TYR A 87 -3.18 8.29 -10.24
C TYR A 87 -3.31 7.58 -8.90
N PHE A 88 -2.77 6.36 -8.78
CA PHE A 88 -2.56 5.71 -7.50
C PHE A 88 -1.17 6.07 -6.99
N ILE A 89 -1.11 6.84 -5.91
CA ILE A 89 0.13 7.28 -5.28
C ILE A 89 0.32 6.47 -4.01
N LEU A 90 1.31 5.57 -4.02
CA LEU A 90 1.52 4.64 -2.92
C LEU A 90 2.99 4.22 -2.75
N PRO A 91 3.42 3.89 -1.53
CA PRO A 91 4.70 3.23 -1.29
C PRO A 91 4.72 1.85 -1.95
N LEU A 92 5.78 1.53 -2.70
CA LEU A 92 6.00 0.20 -3.25
C LEU A 92 7.39 -0.29 -2.85
N ASN A 93 7.45 -1.56 -2.46
CA ASN A 93 8.70 -2.27 -2.19
C ASN A 93 9.43 -2.61 -3.49
N LYS A 94 10.70 -2.99 -3.38
CA LYS A 94 11.41 -3.60 -4.50
C LYS A 94 10.82 -4.99 -4.75
N GLY A 95 10.51 -5.33 -5.99
CA GLY A 95 10.02 -6.65 -6.33
C GLY A 95 8.97 -6.65 -7.43
N THR A 96 8.24 -7.76 -7.51
CA THR A 96 7.11 -7.91 -8.42
C THR A 96 5.82 -7.59 -7.66
N HIS A 97 5.00 -6.77 -8.29
CA HIS A 97 3.68 -6.36 -7.82
C HIS A 97 2.63 -6.77 -8.83
N THR A 98 1.39 -6.84 -8.41
CA THR A 98 0.26 -7.20 -9.27
C THR A 98 -0.75 -6.06 -9.33
N LEU A 99 -1.11 -5.66 -10.55
CA LEU A 99 -2.22 -4.75 -10.82
C LEU A 99 -3.36 -5.55 -11.43
N THR A 100 -4.50 -5.62 -10.74
CA THR A 100 -5.67 -6.38 -11.17
C THR A 100 -6.78 -5.45 -11.62
N PHE A 101 -7.16 -5.54 -12.88
CA PHE A 101 -8.30 -4.83 -13.46
C PHE A 101 -9.55 -5.70 -13.37
N ILE A 102 -10.64 -5.19 -12.80
CA ILE A 102 -11.86 -5.97 -12.56
C ILE A 102 -13.04 -5.20 -13.17
N PRO A 103 -13.43 -5.52 -14.42
CA PRO A 103 -14.55 -4.85 -15.08
C PRO A 103 -15.89 -5.37 -14.56
N ASN A 104 -16.87 -4.48 -14.45
CA ASN A 104 -18.28 -4.81 -14.45
C ASN A 104 -18.77 -4.71 -15.90
N LYS A 105 -19.11 -5.85 -16.51
CA LYS A 105 -19.44 -6.03 -17.94
C LYS A 105 -18.27 -5.82 -18.91
N ARG A 106 -17.75 -4.60 -19.00
CA ARG A 106 -16.66 -4.22 -19.90
C ARG A 106 -15.94 -2.99 -19.36
N ALA A 107 -14.67 -2.82 -19.70
CA ALA A 107 -13.96 -1.56 -19.58
C ALA A 107 -12.95 -1.42 -20.71
N ARG A 108 -12.70 -0.19 -21.15
CA ARG A 108 -11.61 0.13 -22.08
C ARG A 108 -10.44 0.75 -21.33
N ILE A 109 -9.28 0.15 -21.40
CA ILE A 109 -8.04 0.67 -20.81
C ILE A 109 -7.21 1.30 -21.92
N GLU A 110 -6.89 2.59 -21.78
CA GLU A 110 -6.18 3.37 -22.78
C GLU A 110 -4.69 3.47 -22.48
N SER A 111 -4.34 3.69 -21.21
CA SER A 111 -2.94 3.72 -20.80
C SER A 111 -2.71 3.26 -19.37
N LEU A 112 -1.49 2.77 -19.16
CA LEU A 112 -0.91 2.42 -17.87
C LEU A 112 0.54 2.89 -17.88
N GLU A 113 0.88 3.77 -16.96
CA GLU A 113 2.23 4.31 -16.75
C GLU A 113 2.58 4.25 -15.27
N THR A 114 3.85 4.05 -14.96
CA THR A 114 4.37 4.01 -13.58
C THR A 114 5.57 4.91 -13.49
N GLN A 115 5.59 5.80 -12.50
CA GLN A 115 6.68 6.74 -12.29
C GLN A 115 7.08 6.83 -10.80
N PRO A 116 8.38 6.86 -10.47
CA PRO A 116 8.84 7.12 -9.12
C PRO A 116 8.66 8.60 -8.76
N ILE A 117 8.30 8.87 -7.51
CA ILE A 117 8.21 10.20 -6.91
C ILE A 117 9.42 10.40 -6.00
N LYS A 118 10.19 11.45 -6.25
CA LYS A 118 11.45 11.74 -5.53
C LYS A 118 11.28 12.79 -4.44
N ASP A 119 10.56 13.87 -4.73
CA ASP A 119 10.34 14.97 -3.81
C ASP A 119 8.93 14.87 -3.21
N LEU A 120 8.84 14.49 -1.94
CA LEU A 120 7.58 14.29 -1.22
C LEU A 120 6.94 15.62 -0.78
N ARG A 121 7.70 16.72 -0.77
CA ARG A 121 7.19 18.06 -0.41
C ARG A 121 6.74 18.85 -1.62
N ASN A 122 7.10 18.38 -2.82
CA ASN A 122 6.76 19.02 -4.07
C ASN A 122 6.56 17.98 -5.17
N ILE A 123 5.48 17.21 -5.05
CA ILE A 123 5.10 16.21 -6.04
C ILE A 123 4.38 16.92 -7.19
N VAL A 124 5.07 17.12 -8.30
CA VAL A 124 4.55 17.85 -9.46
C VAL A 124 4.08 16.89 -10.55
N PHE A 125 2.84 17.08 -11.01
CA PHE A 125 2.29 16.46 -12.21
C PHE A 125 2.10 17.53 -13.28
N GLU A 126 3.00 17.55 -14.27
CA GLU A 126 2.85 18.36 -15.48
C GLU A 126 1.90 17.64 -16.43
N LEU A 127 0.67 18.15 -16.55
CA LEU A 127 -0.40 17.52 -17.33
C LEU A 127 -0.53 18.21 -18.70
N ASN A 128 -0.86 19.51 -18.69
CA ASN A 128 -1.19 20.27 -19.90
C ASN A 128 -2.27 19.59 -20.77
N GLU A 129 -3.24 18.97 -20.10
CA GLU A 129 -4.29 18.18 -20.74
C GLU A 129 -5.59 18.97 -20.80
N LYS A 130 -6.26 18.91 -21.95
CA LYS A 130 -7.60 19.47 -22.15
C LYS A 130 -8.63 18.38 -21.92
N ALA A 131 -9.64 18.66 -21.11
CA ALA A 131 -10.74 17.73 -20.91
C ALA A 131 -11.51 17.53 -22.22
N GLU A 132 -11.93 16.28 -22.49
CA GLU A 132 -12.95 16.02 -23.50
C GLU A 132 -14.26 16.70 -23.09
N ASP A 133 -14.91 17.36 -24.05
CA ASP A 133 -16.18 18.08 -23.84
C ASP A 133 -17.23 17.14 -23.26
N GLY A 134 -17.70 17.47 -22.06
CA GLY A 134 -18.65 16.67 -21.32
C GLY A 134 -19.24 17.45 -20.16
N ASP A 135 -20.36 16.95 -19.63
CA ASP A 135 -21.13 17.64 -18.59
C ASP A 135 -20.84 17.02 -17.22
N ARG A 136 -20.28 17.84 -16.32
CA ARG A 136 -20.13 17.60 -14.88
C ARG A 136 -19.72 16.18 -14.48
N ARG A 137 -18.54 15.76 -14.93
CA ARG A 137 -18.05 14.39 -14.72
C ARG A 137 -16.70 14.35 -14.01
N PRO A 138 -16.34 13.21 -13.39
CA PRO A 138 -14.96 12.95 -12.98
C PRO A 138 -14.02 13.03 -14.19
N TRP A 139 -12.86 13.65 -13.99
CA TRP A 139 -11.81 13.74 -15.02
C TRP A 139 -10.47 13.22 -14.50
N TYR A 140 -9.98 13.76 -13.39
CA TYR A 140 -8.81 13.22 -12.68
C TYR A 140 -9.19 12.78 -11.28
N THR A 141 -8.59 11.68 -10.83
CA THR A 141 -8.55 11.31 -9.42
C THR A 141 -7.12 10.99 -9.00
N PHE A 142 -6.69 11.51 -7.87
CA PHE A 142 -5.45 11.14 -7.20
C PHE A 142 -5.83 10.38 -5.93
N ALA A 143 -5.51 9.08 -5.92
CA ALA A 143 -5.70 8.20 -4.78
C ALA A 143 -4.38 8.11 -4.01
N LEU A 144 -4.31 8.81 -2.88
CA LEU A 144 -3.16 8.82 -1.97
C LEU A 144 -3.36 7.68 -0.98
N ILE A 145 -2.51 6.64 -1.02
CA ILE A 145 -2.72 5.41 -0.26
C ILE A 145 -1.76 5.35 0.93
N ASN A 146 -2.29 5.46 2.14
CA ASN A 146 -1.51 5.48 3.38
C ASN A 146 -0.50 6.64 3.40
N LEU A 147 -0.95 7.82 2.99
CA LEU A 147 -0.15 9.04 2.88
C LEU A 147 -0.92 10.20 3.52
N PRO A 148 -0.24 11.16 4.17
CA PRO A 148 -0.88 12.40 4.57
C PRO A 148 -1.05 13.35 3.38
N LEU A 149 -1.82 14.42 3.56
CA LEU A 149 -1.88 15.52 2.60
C LEU A 149 -1.84 16.86 3.31
N LYS A 150 -0.72 17.57 3.20
CA LYS A 150 -0.60 18.92 3.77
C LYS A 150 -1.26 19.94 2.88
N SER A 151 -0.93 19.95 1.59
CA SER A 151 -1.57 20.82 0.61
C SER A 151 -1.63 20.21 -0.79
N VAL A 152 -2.59 20.70 -1.58
CA VAL A 152 -2.71 20.45 -3.02
C VAL A 152 -2.87 21.80 -3.72
N SER A 153 -2.12 22.01 -4.80
CA SER A 153 -2.29 23.14 -5.71
C SER A 153 -2.66 22.65 -7.10
N ALA A 154 -3.50 23.39 -7.81
CA ALA A 154 -3.78 23.12 -9.21
C ALA A 154 -3.81 24.41 -10.04
N ASP A 155 -3.17 24.34 -11.20
CA ASP A 155 -3.13 25.40 -12.21
C ASP A 155 -4.06 25.04 -13.36
N VAL A 156 -5.13 25.81 -13.51
CA VAL A 156 -6.25 25.49 -14.39
C VAL A 156 -6.59 26.67 -15.28
N SER A 157 -6.82 26.41 -16.56
CA SER A 157 -7.39 27.37 -17.50
C SER A 157 -8.84 27.03 -17.84
N VAL A 158 -9.71 28.04 -17.79
CA VAL A 158 -11.14 27.96 -18.14
C VAL A 158 -11.49 29.03 -19.17
N SER A 159 -12.36 28.70 -20.12
CA SER A 159 -12.84 29.62 -21.16
C SER A 159 -14.36 29.68 -21.20
N TRP A 160 -14.90 30.84 -21.54
CA TRP A 160 -16.32 30.98 -21.82
C TRP A 160 -16.61 30.65 -23.29
N HIS A 161 -17.66 29.88 -23.53
CA HIS A 161 -18.14 29.47 -24.85
C HIS A 161 -19.55 30.04 -25.11
N PHE A 162 -20.19 29.69 -26.23
CA PHE A 162 -21.53 30.18 -26.50
C PHE A 162 -22.55 29.62 -25.48
N LEU A 163 -23.04 30.48 -24.58
CA LEU A 163 -24.03 30.21 -23.53
C LEU A 163 -23.60 29.29 -22.38
N ASP A 164 -22.35 28.81 -22.38
CA ASP A 164 -21.83 27.91 -21.35
C ASP A 164 -20.31 28.08 -21.19
N GLY A 165 -19.73 27.64 -20.08
CA GLY A 165 -18.33 27.86 -19.76
C GLY A 165 -17.61 26.60 -19.30
N ASP A 166 -16.28 26.59 -19.43
CA ASP A 166 -15.48 25.58 -18.76
C ASP A 166 -15.49 25.79 -17.26
N ASP A 167 -15.75 24.72 -16.49
CA ASP A 167 -15.69 24.75 -15.03
C ASP A 167 -14.90 23.54 -14.49
N VAL A 168 -14.18 23.74 -13.39
CA VAL A 168 -13.50 22.67 -12.65
C VAL A 168 -13.87 22.72 -11.18
N LYS A 169 -14.25 21.56 -10.67
CA LYS A 169 -14.59 21.31 -9.26
C LYS A 169 -13.50 20.45 -8.62
N LEU A 170 -13.10 20.82 -7.41
CA LEU A 170 -12.20 20.06 -6.57
C LEU A 170 -13.00 19.39 -5.44
N ILE A 171 -12.79 18.09 -5.26
CA ILE A 171 -13.37 17.31 -4.17
C ILE A 171 -12.23 16.62 -3.43
N ILE A 172 -12.18 16.76 -2.11
CA ILE A 172 -11.20 16.11 -1.24
C ILE A 172 -11.97 15.28 -0.22
N ASP A 173 -11.79 13.96 -0.23
CA ASP A 173 -12.48 13.02 0.66
C ASP A 173 -14.00 13.25 0.72
N ASN A 174 -14.63 13.30 -0.46
CA ASN A 174 -16.06 13.53 -0.65
C ASN A 174 -16.56 14.92 -0.16
N LYS A 175 -15.65 15.82 0.22
CA LYS A 175 -15.96 17.23 0.53
C LYS A 175 -15.60 18.11 -0.66
N VAL A 176 -16.58 18.86 -1.15
CA VAL A 176 -16.38 19.82 -2.25
C VAL A 176 -15.72 21.09 -1.71
N GLU A 177 -14.62 21.51 -2.36
CA GLU A 177 -13.99 22.80 -2.08
C GLU A 177 -14.78 23.93 -2.73
N GLU A 178 -15.16 24.94 -1.94
CA GLU A 178 -16.12 25.96 -2.34
C GLU A 178 -15.46 27.25 -2.85
N ASN A 179 -16.05 27.81 -3.90
CA ASN A 179 -15.71 29.13 -4.42
C ASN A 179 -16.34 30.24 -3.58
N VAL A 180 -15.62 30.71 -2.57
CA VAL A 180 -16.08 31.81 -1.68
C VAL A 180 -16.39 33.10 -2.44
N GLY A 181 -15.82 33.30 -3.63
CA GLY A 181 -16.03 34.48 -4.48
C GLY A 181 -17.26 34.42 -5.38
N SER A 182 -18.10 33.39 -5.28
CA SER A 182 -19.32 33.26 -6.09
C SER A 182 -20.41 32.40 -5.43
N ARG A 183 -21.63 32.94 -5.35
CA ARG A 183 -22.81 32.15 -4.93
C ARG A 183 -23.36 31.25 -6.04
N LEU A 184 -23.24 31.66 -7.31
CA LEU A 184 -23.76 30.92 -8.47
C LEU A 184 -22.85 29.73 -8.84
N TRP A 185 -21.54 29.90 -8.67
CA TRP A 185 -20.51 28.88 -8.98
C TRP A 185 -19.87 28.34 -7.70
N ARG A 186 -20.64 28.25 -6.61
CA ARG A 186 -20.12 27.90 -5.28
C ARG A 186 -19.37 26.56 -5.27
N HIS A 187 -19.77 25.61 -6.10
CA HIS A 187 -19.16 24.27 -6.19
C HIS A 187 -18.23 24.10 -7.39
N TRP A 188 -17.89 25.19 -8.08
CA TRP A 188 -16.99 25.25 -9.22
C TRP A 188 -15.88 26.24 -8.90
N ILE A 189 -14.78 25.71 -8.36
CA ILE A 189 -13.70 26.52 -7.78
C ILE A 189 -12.91 27.24 -8.87
N TRP A 190 -12.78 26.64 -10.05
CA TRP A 190 -12.46 27.35 -11.29
C TRP A 190 -13.71 27.39 -12.15
N SER A 191 -14.04 28.57 -12.67
CA SER A 191 -15.26 28.73 -13.46
C SER A 191 -15.10 29.85 -14.48
N ALA A 192 -15.49 29.60 -15.73
CA ALA A 192 -15.62 30.65 -16.73
C ALA A 192 -16.87 31.49 -16.48
N ARG A 193 -16.84 32.77 -16.87
CA ARG A 193 -17.99 33.67 -16.73
C ARG A 193 -18.32 34.33 -18.06
N PRO A 194 -19.58 34.75 -18.31
CA PRO A 194 -19.99 35.31 -19.60
C PRO A 194 -19.13 36.45 -20.14
N TRP A 195 -18.64 37.33 -19.26
CA TRP A 195 -17.80 38.44 -19.65
C TRP A 195 -16.35 38.04 -20.00
N ASN A 196 -15.93 36.82 -19.68
CA ASN A 196 -14.62 36.29 -20.10
C ASN A 196 -14.50 36.12 -21.62
N ILE A 197 -15.61 36.16 -22.35
CA ILE A 197 -15.63 36.08 -23.82
C ILE A 197 -14.75 37.14 -24.50
N PHE A 198 -14.55 38.29 -23.85
CA PHE A 198 -13.71 39.38 -24.37
C PHE A 198 -12.27 39.34 -23.85
N SER A 199 -11.98 38.57 -22.81
CA SER A 199 -10.66 38.49 -22.15
C SER A 199 -9.86 37.25 -22.52
N GLY A 200 -10.48 36.29 -23.21
CA GLY A 200 -9.89 34.98 -23.48
C GLY A 200 -9.89 34.07 -22.25
N ALA A 201 -9.16 32.95 -22.37
CA ALA A 201 -9.04 31.94 -21.32
C ALA A 201 -8.45 32.53 -20.03
N LYS A 202 -9.04 32.19 -18.89
CA LYS A 202 -8.58 32.58 -17.56
C LYS A 202 -7.78 31.44 -16.94
N ARG A 203 -6.49 31.65 -16.71
CA ARG A 203 -5.59 30.72 -16.00
C ARG A 203 -5.43 31.12 -14.54
N GLU A 204 -5.63 30.18 -13.61
CA GLU A 204 -5.46 30.43 -12.18
C GLU A 204 -4.82 29.23 -11.47
N LEU A 205 -3.74 29.51 -10.73
CA LEU A 205 -3.20 28.61 -9.72
C LEU A 205 -3.93 28.85 -8.38
N LYS A 206 -4.47 27.80 -7.77
CA LYS A 206 -5.03 27.85 -6.41
C LYS A 206 -4.43 26.75 -5.55
N THR A 207 -4.23 27.06 -4.27
CA THR A 207 -3.67 26.16 -3.26
C THR A 207 -4.68 25.92 -2.15
N PHE A 208 -4.80 24.67 -1.73
CA PHE A 208 -5.69 24.20 -0.67
C PHE A 208 -4.86 23.44 0.36
N ALA A 209 -5.05 23.71 1.64
CA ALA A 209 -4.30 23.07 2.73
C ALA A 209 -5.24 22.28 3.65
N PRO A 210 -5.69 21.08 3.23
CA PRO A 210 -6.65 20.30 4.02
C PRO A 210 -6.01 19.71 5.29
N ASN A 211 -4.68 19.59 5.36
CA ASN A 211 -3.93 19.05 6.50
C ASN A 211 -4.46 17.68 6.96
N LEU A 212 -4.60 16.75 6.02
CA LEU A 212 -5.07 15.40 6.29
C LEU A 212 -3.93 14.56 6.91
N ALA A 213 -4.30 13.80 7.94
CA ALA A 213 -3.41 12.83 8.58
C ALA A 213 -3.10 11.67 7.61
N LYS A 214 -2.18 10.76 7.99
CA LYS A 214 -1.83 9.62 7.15
C LYS A 214 -2.98 8.62 7.06
N ASP A 215 -3.65 8.55 5.92
CA ASP A 215 -4.68 7.56 5.60
C ASP A 215 -4.78 7.34 4.06
N THR A 216 -5.87 6.74 3.60
CA THR A 216 -6.28 6.77 2.19
C THR A 216 -7.09 8.03 1.93
N HIS A 217 -6.70 8.82 0.93
CA HIS A 217 -7.40 10.04 0.52
C HIS A 217 -7.70 10.04 -0.98
N TYR A 218 -8.83 10.63 -1.34
CA TYR A 218 -9.22 10.85 -2.73
C TYR A 218 -9.34 12.32 -3.04
N ILE A 219 -8.56 12.76 -4.03
CA ILE A 219 -8.57 14.13 -4.55
C ILE A 219 -9.05 14.07 -5.99
N GLU A 220 -10.25 14.60 -6.22
CA GLU A 220 -10.92 14.53 -7.51
C GLU A 220 -11.01 15.90 -8.15
N PHE A 221 -10.77 15.92 -9.45
CA PHE A 221 -11.08 17.05 -10.33
C PHE A 221 -12.19 16.63 -11.27
N TRP A 222 -13.32 17.30 -11.14
CA TRP A 222 -14.47 17.14 -12.03
C TRP A 222 -14.48 18.28 -13.03
N ALA A 223 -14.78 17.97 -14.29
CA ALA A 223 -14.84 18.92 -15.38
C ALA A 223 -16.27 19.13 -15.86
N ASP A 224 -16.59 20.36 -16.22
CA ASP A 224 -17.70 20.74 -17.09
C ASP A 224 -17.12 21.41 -18.34
N LYS A 225 -17.61 21.01 -19.52
CA LYS A 225 -17.03 21.32 -20.84
C LYS A 225 -15.59 20.84 -21.01
N SER A 226 -14.68 21.71 -21.44
CA SER A 226 -13.34 21.34 -21.91
C SER A 226 -12.21 22.17 -21.29
N PRO A 227 -12.17 22.34 -19.94
CA PRO A 227 -11.09 23.05 -19.25
C PRO A 227 -9.73 22.41 -19.50
N ILE A 228 -8.67 23.15 -19.19
CA ILE A 228 -7.29 22.66 -19.25
C ILE A 228 -6.71 22.63 -17.84
N ILE A 229 -6.17 21.50 -17.41
CA ILE A 229 -5.32 21.44 -16.22
C ILE A 229 -3.87 21.42 -16.71
N HIS A 230 -3.11 22.44 -16.33
CA HIS A 230 -1.70 22.54 -16.66
C HIS A 230 -0.86 21.70 -15.72
N GLN A 231 -1.10 21.87 -14.43
CA GLN A 231 -0.24 21.30 -13.39
C GLN A 231 -1.05 21.02 -12.12
N ILE A 232 -0.67 19.94 -11.43
CA ILE A 232 -1.12 19.66 -10.06
C ILE A 232 0.12 19.41 -9.19
N ILE A 233 0.15 20.01 -8.01
CA ILE A 233 1.24 19.91 -7.05
C ILE A 233 0.70 19.39 -5.72
N PHE A 234 1.31 18.36 -5.15
CA PHE A 234 1.02 17.89 -3.79
C PHE A 234 2.21 18.10 -2.86
N ASP A 235 1.93 18.53 -1.62
CA ASP A 235 2.87 18.56 -0.50
C ASP A 235 2.40 17.54 0.55
N LEU A 236 3.21 16.50 0.81
CA LEU A 236 2.96 15.51 1.86
C LEU A 236 3.51 15.96 3.23
N GLY A 237 4.08 17.17 3.33
CA GLY A 237 4.64 17.74 4.55
C GLY A 237 5.94 17.08 4.99
N ASP A 238 6.11 16.91 6.29
CA ASP A 238 7.28 16.26 6.89
C ASP A 238 7.18 14.72 6.86
N PHE A 239 6.35 14.16 5.98
CA PHE A 239 6.17 12.73 5.86
C PHE A 239 7.48 12.03 5.47
N VAL A 240 7.87 11.05 6.28
CA VAL A 240 9.03 10.20 6.03
C VAL A 240 8.54 8.85 5.55
N LEU A 241 8.92 8.50 4.33
CA LEU A 241 8.66 7.19 3.77
C LEU A 241 9.52 6.13 4.47
N LYS A 242 8.89 5.13 5.09
CA LYS A 242 9.58 4.00 5.74
C LYS A 242 9.38 2.72 4.94
N ARG A 243 10.49 2.05 4.62
CA ARG A 243 10.46 0.75 3.95
C ARG A 243 10.01 -0.32 4.92
N ILE A 244 9.20 -1.27 4.44
CA ILE A 244 8.84 -2.47 5.19
C ILE A 244 9.56 -3.63 4.52
N PRO A 245 10.50 -4.31 5.20
CA PRO A 245 11.22 -5.43 4.61
C PRO A 245 10.28 -6.55 4.14
N THR A 246 10.64 -7.22 3.05
CA THR A 246 9.92 -8.38 2.50
C THR A 246 10.85 -9.58 2.38
N VAL A 247 10.33 -10.74 1.99
CA VAL A 247 11.17 -11.93 1.77
C VAL A 247 12.13 -11.72 0.58
N GLU A 248 11.74 -10.93 -0.43
CA GLU A 248 12.55 -10.57 -1.60
C GLU A 248 13.51 -9.40 -1.34
N ASP A 249 13.16 -8.50 -0.42
CA ASP A 249 14.00 -7.37 0.00
C ASP A 249 14.12 -7.29 1.54
N PRO A 250 14.81 -8.24 2.18
CA PRO A 250 14.83 -8.36 3.63
C PRO A 250 15.92 -7.48 4.27
N GLY A 251 16.44 -6.47 3.58
CA GLY A 251 17.43 -5.58 4.19
C GLY A 251 16.91 -5.01 5.52
N TRP A 252 17.80 -4.70 6.46
CA TRP A 252 17.44 -3.99 7.68
C TRP A 252 17.23 -2.51 7.37
N THR A 253 16.24 -1.90 8.01
CA THR A 253 15.87 -0.48 7.82
C THR A 253 16.51 0.45 8.85
N GLY A 254 17.20 -0.10 9.85
CA GLY A 254 17.71 0.64 11.01
C GLY A 254 16.95 0.33 12.30
N ASP A 255 15.77 -0.31 12.21
CA ASP A 255 15.01 -0.81 13.36
C ASP A 255 14.26 -2.10 12.98
N PHE A 256 14.38 -3.16 13.78
CA PHE A 256 13.63 -4.41 13.55
C PHE A 256 12.13 -4.27 13.82
N ARG A 257 11.70 -3.19 14.50
CA ARG A 257 10.27 -2.89 14.69
C ARG A 257 9.54 -2.58 13.38
N ASP A 258 10.28 -2.17 12.34
CA ASP A 258 9.73 -1.91 11.01
C ASP A 258 9.35 -3.21 10.26
N ASP A 259 9.84 -4.38 10.69
CA ASP A 259 9.48 -5.67 10.09
C ASP A 259 8.01 -6.03 10.36
N THR A 260 7.40 -6.81 9.47
CA THR A 260 6.17 -7.55 9.80
C THR A 260 6.49 -8.66 10.80
N ASP A 261 5.49 -9.15 11.53
CA ASP A 261 5.67 -10.28 12.47
C ASP A 261 6.27 -11.51 11.79
N GLN A 262 5.84 -11.76 10.54
CA GLN A 262 6.34 -12.85 9.71
C GLN A 262 7.83 -12.69 9.37
N ILE A 263 8.26 -11.50 8.94
CA ILE A 263 9.68 -11.24 8.63
C ILE A 263 10.51 -11.29 9.90
N LEU A 264 10.02 -10.72 11.00
CA LEU A 264 10.72 -10.71 12.27
C LEU A 264 10.91 -12.13 12.83
N LEU A 265 9.86 -12.96 12.78
CA LEU A 265 9.94 -14.37 13.17
C LEU A 265 10.88 -15.16 12.25
N ALA A 266 10.85 -14.91 10.94
CA ALA A 266 11.79 -15.53 10.00
C ALA A 266 13.24 -15.17 10.29
N ARG A 267 13.52 -13.91 10.65
CA ARG A 267 14.86 -13.45 11.08
C ARG A 267 15.30 -14.15 12.35
N LEU A 268 14.41 -14.30 13.34
CA LEU A 268 14.71 -15.03 14.55
C LEU A 268 15.07 -16.49 14.25
N ILE A 269 14.22 -17.19 13.48
CA ILE A 269 14.45 -18.59 13.10
C ILE A 269 15.79 -18.73 12.37
N LEU A 270 16.09 -17.83 11.43
CA LEU A 270 17.38 -17.83 10.73
C LEU A 270 18.54 -17.61 11.71
N GLY A 271 18.44 -16.64 12.62
CA GLY A 271 19.52 -16.31 13.54
C GLY A 271 19.86 -17.42 14.53
N GLU A 272 18.85 -18.16 14.98
CA GLU A 272 18.99 -19.23 15.98
C GLU A 272 19.25 -20.61 15.38
N MET A 273 18.70 -20.88 14.18
CA MET A 273 18.59 -22.24 13.62
C MET A 273 19.01 -22.32 12.14
N GLU A 274 19.91 -21.45 11.69
CA GLU A 274 20.50 -21.56 10.35
C GLU A 274 21.16 -22.93 10.13
N GLY A 275 20.79 -23.62 9.06
CA GLY A 275 21.36 -24.91 8.69
C GLY A 275 20.82 -26.11 9.49
N GLU A 276 19.96 -25.86 10.48
CA GLU A 276 19.28 -26.91 11.26
C GLU A 276 18.02 -27.42 10.55
N SER A 277 17.50 -28.54 11.06
CA SER A 277 16.26 -29.17 10.55
C SER A 277 15.04 -28.26 10.66
N ASN A 278 14.04 -28.47 9.79
CA ASN A 278 12.77 -27.74 9.87
C ASN A 278 12.05 -27.93 11.23
N GLU A 279 12.21 -29.09 11.86
CA GLU A 279 11.63 -29.36 13.18
C GLU A 279 12.30 -28.52 14.28
N ALA A 280 13.63 -28.33 14.23
CA ALA A 280 14.34 -27.45 15.15
C ALA A 280 13.96 -25.97 14.95
N LYS A 281 13.86 -25.53 13.68
CA LYS A 281 13.38 -24.20 13.29
C LYS A 281 11.97 -23.92 13.82
N LEU A 282 11.06 -24.89 13.64
CA LEU A 282 9.72 -24.84 14.23
C LEU A 282 9.79 -24.72 15.75
N GLY A 283 10.65 -25.50 16.41
CA GLY A 283 10.78 -25.46 17.86
C GLY A 283 11.17 -24.08 18.40
N VAL A 284 12.13 -23.40 17.78
CA VAL A 284 12.48 -22.02 18.16
C VAL A 284 11.32 -21.07 17.93
N GLY A 285 10.65 -21.17 16.78
CA GLY A 285 9.47 -20.34 16.53
C GLY A 285 8.38 -20.56 17.58
N PHE A 286 8.15 -21.81 18.01
CA PHE A 286 7.14 -22.13 19.01
C PHE A 286 7.53 -21.62 20.40
N SER A 287 8.82 -21.50 20.72
CA SER A 287 9.25 -20.83 21.95
C SER A 287 8.67 -19.41 22.08
N VAL A 288 8.58 -18.66 20.97
CA VAL A 288 7.96 -17.32 20.92
C VAL A 288 6.45 -17.42 21.15
N LEU A 289 5.78 -18.28 20.38
CA LEU A 289 4.33 -18.42 20.45
C LEU A 289 3.87 -18.92 21.84
N ASN A 290 4.64 -19.80 22.47
CA ASN A 290 4.37 -20.32 23.81
C ASN A 290 4.56 -19.25 24.89
N ARG A 291 5.61 -18.40 24.78
CA ARG A 291 5.76 -17.22 25.65
C ARG A 291 4.56 -16.28 25.54
N LEU A 292 4.13 -15.99 24.30
CA LEU A 292 2.97 -15.14 24.04
C LEU A 292 1.67 -15.74 24.60
N ARG A 293 1.47 -17.06 24.47
CA ARG A 293 0.31 -17.78 25.03
C ARG A 293 0.27 -17.75 26.56
N LYS A 294 1.43 -17.89 27.21
CA LYS A 294 1.53 -17.84 28.68
C LYS A 294 1.26 -16.44 29.25
N ARG A 295 1.35 -15.39 28.43
CA ARG A 295 1.07 -13.99 28.82
C ARG A 295 1.82 -13.56 30.09
N ASN A 296 3.07 -14.00 30.24
CA ASN A 296 3.91 -13.49 31.32
C ASN A 296 4.32 -12.05 30.98
N PRO A 297 3.98 -11.04 31.82
CA PRO A 297 4.37 -9.65 31.58
C PRO A 297 5.89 -9.45 31.42
N SER A 298 6.70 -10.40 31.93
CA SER A 298 8.14 -10.37 31.76
C SER A 298 8.60 -10.63 30.33
N TRP A 299 7.77 -11.07 29.39
CA TRP A 299 8.15 -11.28 27.99
C TRP A 299 7.59 -10.23 27.03
N GLY A 300 6.39 -9.71 27.31
CA GLY A 300 5.67 -8.80 26.43
C GLY A 300 4.38 -9.41 25.90
N ASP A 301 3.53 -8.57 25.33
CA ASP A 301 2.16 -8.89 24.94
C ASP A 301 1.98 -9.04 23.42
N THR A 302 3.05 -8.80 22.65
CA THR A 302 3.08 -8.97 21.20
C THR A 302 4.25 -9.83 20.76
N LEU A 303 4.14 -10.44 19.58
CA LEU A 303 5.24 -11.20 18.98
C LEU A 303 6.51 -10.34 18.86
N LYS A 304 6.37 -9.08 18.45
CA LYS A 304 7.49 -8.14 18.35
C LYS A 304 8.15 -7.88 19.70
N GLU A 305 7.37 -7.67 20.76
CA GLU A 305 7.91 -7.45 22.10
C GLU A 305 8.64 -8.68 22.62
N VAL A 306 8.08 -9.88 22.44
CA VAL A 306 8.72 -11.13 22.86
C VAL A 306 10.03 -11.34 22.11
N ILE A 307 10.07 -11.13 20.80
CA ILE A 307 11.28 -11.35 19.98
C ILE A 307 12.35 -10.28 20.26
N LEU A 308 11.96 -9.02 20.38
CA LEU A 308 12.90 -7.89 20.52
C LEU A 308 13.19 -7.53 21.97
N LYS A 309 12.77 -8.37 22.92
CA LYS A 309 13.11 -8.17 24.33
C LYS A 309 14.63 -8.31 24.50
N GLU A 310 15.20 -7.40 25.28
CA GLU A 310 16.63 -7.36 25.56
C GLU A 310 17.10 -8.69 26.18
N ASN A 311 18.25 -9.20 25.70
CA ASN A 311 18.89 -10.46 26.05
C ASN A 311 18.02 -11.70 25.82
N GLN A 312 16.97 -11.60 25.01
CA GLN A 312 16.01 -12.68 24.87
C GLN A 312 16.40 -13.71 23.81
N TYR A 313 16.99 -13.25 22.71
CA TYR A 313 17.43 -14.04 21.57
C TYR A 313 18.74 -13.47 21.01
N ASP A 314 19.79 -14.29 21.01
CA ASP A 314 21.13 -13.90 20.57
C ASP A 314 21.17 -13.51 19.08
N ALA A 315 20.19 -13.97 18.29
CA ALA A 315 19.99 -13.59 16.90
C ALA A 315 20.08 -12.07 16.64
N PHE A 316 19.65 -11.23 17.58
CA PHE A 316 19.57 -9.78 17.43
C PHE A 316 20.69 -9.01 18.14
N GLU A 317 21.61 -9.71 18.82
CA GLU A 317 22.64 -9.09 19.67
C GLU A 317 24.05 -9.52 19.30
N ASN A 318 24.24 -10.79 18.94
CA ASN A 318 25.55 -11.32 18.57
C ASN A 318 25.98 -10.82 17.18
N GLU A 319 27.16 -10.22 17.05
CA GLU A 319 27.60 -9.60 15.79
C GLU A 319 27.60 -10.58 14.60
N LYS A 320 27.87 -11.87 14.83
CA LYS A 320 27.91 -12.90 13.78
C LYS A 320 26.52 -13.22 13.24
N THR A 321 25.52 -13.38 14.12
CA THR A 321 24.12 -13.63 13.72
C THR A 321 23.46 -12.35 13.22
N LEU A 322 23.76 -11.21 13.85
CA LEU A 322 23.21 -9.90 13.53
C LEU A 322 23.46 -9.50 12.06
N LYS A 323 24.65 -9.79 11.52
CA LYS A 323 24.95 -9.56 10.09
C LYS A 323 24.00 -10.34 9.17
N LYS A 324 23.73 -11.60 9.52
CA LYS A 324 22.86 -12.50 8.75
C LYS A 324 21.41 -12.05 8.83
N VAL A 325 20.90 -11.83 10.05
CA VAL A 325 19.50 -11.42 10.22
C VAL A 325 19.25 -10.01 9.74
N ARG A 326 20.23 -9.10 9.67
CA ARG A 326 20.06 -7.76 9.07
C ARG A 326 20.01 -7.78 7.54
N ASN A 327 20.66 -8.74 6.89
CA ASN A 327 20.61 -8.83 5.43
C ASN A 327 20.71 -10.29 4.96
N PRO A 328 19.64 -11.08 5.11
CA PRO A 328 19.66 -12.51 4.83
C PRO A 328 20.16 -12.83 3.42
N LEU A 329 19.62 -12.18 2.40
CA LEU A 329 19.99 -12.45 1.00
C LEU A 329 21.44 -12.09 0.63
N LYS A 330 22.17 -11.34 1.48
CA LYS A 330 23.60 -11.09 1.29
C LYS A 330 24.51 -12.05 2.05
N ASN A 331 23.99 -12.75 3.06
CA ASN A 331 24.82 -13.49 4.02
C ASN A 331 24.51 -14.99 4.07
N VAL A 332 23.34 -15.42 3.61
CA VAL A 332 22.92 -16.83 3.60
C VAL A 332 22.36 -17.22 2.23
N ALA A 333 22.24 -18.53 1.98
CA ALA A 333 21.60 -19.02 0.75
C ALA A 333 20.14 -18.54 0.67
N LYS A 334 19.70 -18.12 -0.52
CA LYS A 334 18.31 -17.66 -0.73
C LYS A 334 17.28 -18.70 -0.26
N SER A 335 17.53 -19.98 -0.53
CA SER A 335 16.65 -21.08 -0.10
C SER A 335 16.53 -21.19 1.42
N GLU A 336 17.59 -20.90 2.16
CA GLU A 336 17.58 -20.95 3.63
C GLU A 336 16.73 -19.82 4.21
N TRP A 337 16.91 -18.60 3.71
CA TRP A 337 16.09 -17.45 4.11
C TRP A 337 14.61 -17.66 3.75
N VAL A 338 14.33 -18.08 2.51
CA VAL A 338 12.95 -18.33 2.07
C VAL A 338 12.32 -19.47 2.88
N GLY A 339 13.06 -20.54 3.19
CA GLY A 339 12.55 -21.62 4.03
C GLY A 339 12.21 -21.17 5.46
N CYS A 340 13.01 -20.29 6.06
CA CYS A 340 12.68 -19.70 7.38
C CYS A 340 11.41 -18.83 7.31
N TYR A 341 11.24 -18.08 6.22
CA TYR A 341 10.04 -17.29 5.97
C TYR A 341 8.80 -18.16 5.78
N GLU A 342 8.88 -19.24 5.01
CA GLU A 342 7.78 -20.20 4.83
C GLU A 342 7.37 -20.86 6.15
N ILE A 343 8.34 -21.28 6.98
CA ILE A 343 8.07 -21.81 8.32
C ILE A 343 7.35 -20.77 9.18
N ALA A 344 7.86 -19.53 9.25
CA ALA A 344 7.21 -18.46 9.99
C ALA A 344 5.77 -18.21 9.50
N THR A 345 5.54 -18.29 8.19
CA THR A 345 4.22 -18.14 7.56
C THR A 345 3.25 -19.21 8.05
N ALA A 346 3.61 -20.49 7.91
CA ALA A 346 2.77 -21.61 8.30
C ALA A 346 2.44 -21.58 9.81
N MET A 347 3.39 -21.14 10.63
CA MET A 347 3.18 -20.97 12.07
C MET A 347 2.14 -19.88 12.39
N LEU A 348 2.25 -18.72 11.75
CA LEU A 348 1.33 -17.60 11.98
C LEU A 348 -0.08 -17.87 11.43
N LEU A 349 -0.19 -18.68 10.38
CA LEU A 349 -1.46 -19.16 9.84
C LEU A 349 -2.07 -20.31 10.68
N GLY A 350 -1.34 -20.85 11.67
CA GLY A 350 -1.81 -21.97 12.50
C GLY A 350 -1.77 -23.33 11.81
N GLU A 351 -0.99 -23.45 10.73
CA GLU A 351 -0.85 -24.68 9.93
C GLU A 351 0.23 -25.63 10.49
N SER A 352 1.09 -25.11 11.38
CA SER A 352 2.16 -25.87 12.03
C SER A 352 1.75 -26.41 13.41
N LYS A 353 2.25 -27.60 13.78
CA LYS A 353 2.11 -28.18 15.14
C LYS A 353 3.36 -27.90 15.96
N ASP A 354 3.19 -27.69 17.26
CA ASP A 354 4.30 -27.47 18.20
C ASP A 354 5.08 -28.78 18.43
N PRO A 355 6.36 -28.87 18.01
CA PRO A 355 7.16 -30.07 18.25
C PRO A 355 7.81 -30.09 19.64
N THR A 356 7.63 -29.03 20.46
CA THR A 356 8.37 -28.81 21.71
C THR A 356 7.57 -29.10 22.98
N ASP A 357 6.32 -29.53 22.83
CA ASP A 357 5.39 -29.77 23.94
C ASP A 357 5.20 -28.52 24.84
N GLY A 358 5.11 -27.32 24.25
CA GLY A 358 4.86 -26.09 25.01
C GLY A 358 6.11 -25.42 25.58
N ALA A 359 7.31 -25.78 25.10
CA ALA A 359 8.55 -25.20 25.60
C ALA A 359 8.61 -23.67 25.39
N THR A 360 9.21 -22.97 26.34
CA THR A 360 9.41 -21.51 26.32
C THR A 360 10.88 -21.12 26.28
N HIS A 361 11.80 -22.07 26.45
CA HIS A 361 13.24 -21.85 26.45
C HIS A 361 13.91 -22.95 25.63
N PHE A 362 15.10 -22.67 25.11
CA PHE A 362 15.92 -23.65 24.44
C PHE A 362 17.40 -23.37 24.66
N PHE A 363 18.21 -24.41 24.49
CA PHE A 363 19.66 -24.33 24.53
C PHE A 363 20.23 -25.22 23.42
N SER A 364 20.98 -24.62 22.50
CA SER A 364 21.69 -25.34 21.45
C SER A 364 23.12 -25.62 21.90
N ALA A 365 23.42 -26.89 22.17
CA ALA A 365 24.73 -27.28 22.66
C ALA A 365 25.68 -27.44 21.47
N SER A 366 26.62 -26.51 21.31
CA SER A 366 27.82 -26.73 20.49
C SER A 366 28.90 -27.42 21.32
N ALA A 367 29.89 -28.05 20.68
CA ALA A 367 30.98 -28.71 21.39
C ALA A 367 31.69 -27.74 22.36
N GLY A 368 31.62 -28.03 23.66
CA GLY A 368 32.23 -27.20 24.72
C GLY A 368 31.32 -26.15 25.37
N SER A 369 30.04 -26.04 24.98
CA SER A 369 29.09 -25.12 25.63
C SER A 369 28.71 -25.61 27.03
N ALA A 370 28.87 -24.75 28.05
CA ALA A 370 28.36 -25.01 29.39
C ALA A 370 26.82 -24.87 29.40
N PHE A 371 26.13 -25.82 30.02
CA PHE A 371 24.68 -25.71 30.20
C PHE A 371 24.36 -24.55 31.14
N PRO A 372 23.34 -23.74 30.84
CA PRO A 372 22.90 -22.69 31.74
C PRO A 372 22.29 -23.30 33.00
N SER A 373 22.39 -22.61 34.14
CA SER A 373 21.93 -23.12 35.44
C SER A 373 20.42 -23.40 35.49
N TRP A 374 19.63 -22.77 34.62
CA TRP A 374 18.18 -23.00 34.50
C TRP A 374 17.82 -24.26 33.71
N ALA A 375 18.75 -24.83 32.93
CA ALA A 375 18.53 -26.04 32.12
C ALA A 375 18.59 -27.30 32.99
N THR A 376 17.55 -27.50 33.80
CA THR A 376 17.42 -28.63 34.72
C THR A 376 16.62 -29.77 34.08
N GLU A 377 16.80 -30.99 34.61
CA GLU A 377 16.04 -32.17 34.17
C GLU A 377 14.52 -31.99 34.34
N SER A 378 14.08 -31.36 35.43
CA SER A 378 12.66 -31.11 35.69
C SER A 378 12.01 -30.11 34.71
N ALA A 379 12.81 -29.24 34.09
CA ALA A 379 12.33 -28.27 33.10
C ALA A 379 12.43 -28.81 31.68
N PHE A 380 13.13 -29.93 31.45
CA PHE A 380 13.37 -30.47 30.12
C PHE A 380 12.07 -31.02 29.52
N LYS A 381 11.86 -30.75 28.23
CA LYS A 381 10.66 -31.18 27.49
C LYS A 381 11.04 -32.17 26.40
N ILE A 382 11.92 -31.75 25.49
CA ILE A 382 12.35 -32.56 24.36
C ILE A 382 13.69 -32.08 23.81
N LYS A 383 14.39 -32.94 23.07
CA LYS A 383 15.58 -32.60 22.30
C LYS A 383 15.31 -32.84 20.81
N ILE A 384 15.56 -31.83 19.99
CA ILE A 384 15.41 -31.88 18.53
C ILE A 384 16.77 -31.51 17.93
N GLY A 385 17.40 -32.46 17.25
CA GLY A 385 18.78 -32.31 16.79
C GLY A 385 19.75 -32.04 17.94
N ILE A 386 20.50 -30.93 17.86
CA ILE A 386 21.42 -30.49 18.90
C ILE A 386 20.78 -29.59 19.97
N THR A 387 19.52 -29.21 19.79
CA THR A 387 18.82 -28.23 20.63
C THR A 387 17.93 -28.92 21.65
N SER A 388 18.09 -28.57 22.91
CA SER A 388 17.24 -29.02 24.01
C SER A 388 16.23 -27.93 24.37
N PHE A 389 14.96 -28.30 24.50
CA PHE A 389 13.84 -27.41 24.77
C PHE A 389 13.33 -27.61 26.20
N TYR A 390 12.98 -26.50 26.85
CA TYR A 390 12.62 -26.44 28.26
C TYR A 390 11.38 -25.59 28.49
N GLU A 391 10.64 -25.93 29.53
CA GLU A 391 9.56 -25.13 30.07
C GLU A 391 9.93 -24.68 31.49
N LEU A 392 10.19 -23.38 31.66
CA LEU A 392 10.40 -22.80 32.98
C LEU A 392 9.05 -22.41 33.58
N ASN A 393 8.85 -22.77 34.85
CA ASN A 393 7.78 -22.23 35.68
C ASN A 393 8.11 -20.78 35.99
N SER A 394 7.60 -19.87 35.19
CA SER A 394 7.73 -18.42 35.37
C SER A 394 6.48 -17.83 35.98
#